data_AF-A0A929NP64-F1
#
_entry.id   AF-A0A929NP64-F1
#
_cell.length_a   1.000
_cell.length_b   1.000
_cell.length_c   1.000
_cell.angle_alpha   90.00
_cell.angle_beta   90.00
_cell.angle_gamma   90.00
#
_symmetry.space_group_name_H-M   'P 1'
#
loop_
_entity.id
_entity.type
_entity.pdbx_description
1 polymer ?
#
loop_
_entity_poly.entity_id
_entity_poly.type
_entity_poly.pdbx_seq_one_letter_code
_entity_poly.pdbx_strand_id
1 'polypeptide(L)'
;TSTHTVAIADVGVRNLLAHFGLVDGKLVARKLLGLPPTRMMHMPDPGCFLICDDRGIFEILVDLEAQVAEGEPVGRIHFPERREREPVVYCTGTSGTVIGRTHKAVMEPGDFLALIA
;
A
#
# COMPACT_ATOMS: atom_id res chain seq x y z
N THR A 1 -12.09 2.23 4.37
CA THR A 1 -12.69 0.97 4.86
C THR A 1 -13.90 0.63 4.01
N SER A 2 -14.02 -0.60 3.53
CA SER A 2 -15.17 -1.11 2.77
C SER A 2 -15.76 -2.38 3.42
N THR A 3 -17.01 -2.72 3.07
CA THR A 3 -17.65 -3.97 3.53
C THR A 3 -16.84 -5.20 3.15
N HIS A 4 -16.22 -5.20 1.96
CA HIS A 4 -15.30 -6.24 1.51
C HIS A 4 -14.09 -6.39 2.45
N THR A 5 -13.43 -5.29 2.83
CA THR A 5 -12.26 -5.36 3.74
C THR A 5 -12.63 -5.82 5.15
N VAL A 6 -13.85 -5.50 5.62
CA VAL A 6 -14.35 -5.99 6.92
C VAL A 6 -14.58 -7.51 6.87
N ALA A 7 -15.19 -8.03 5.80
CA ALA A 7 -15.40 -9.46 5.63
C ALA A 7 -14.09 -10.27 5.61
N ILE A 8 -13.02 -9.71 5.04
CA ILE A 8 -11.68 -10.32 5.09
C ILE A 8 -11.20 -10.44 6.55
N ALA A 9 -11.35 -9.38 7.34
CA ALA A 9 -10.94 -9.37 8.74
C ALA A 9 -11.76 -10.36 9.58
N ASP A 10 -13.08 -10.37 9.42
CA ASP A 10 -13.98 -11.27 10.16
C ASP A 10 -13.64 -12.75 9.92
N VAL A 11 -13.45 -13.13 8.64
CA VAL A 11 -13.04 -14.50 8.29
C VAL A 11 -11.65 -14.82 8.85
N GLY A 12 -10.71 -13.88 8.74
CA GLY A 12 -9.34 -14.04 9.23
C GLY A 12 -9.27 -14.28 10.73
N VAL A 13 -9.93 -13.42 11.52
CA VAL A 13 -9.98 -13.54 12.99
C VAL A 13 -10.65 -14.86 13.39
N ARG A 14 -11.77 -15.22 12.78
CA ARG A 14 -12.46 -16.48 13.10
C ARG A 14 -11.61 -17.71 12.77
N ASN A 15 -10.92 -17.71 11.63
CA ASN A 15 -10.00 -18.78 11.26
C ASN A 15 -8.83 -18.90 12.25
N LEU A 16 -8.28 -17.77 12.72
CA LEU A 16 -7.20 -17.76 13.71
C LEU A 16 -7.67 -18.37 15.04
N LEU A 17 -8.84 -17.95 15.54
CA LEU A 17 -9.40 -18.49 16.79
C LEU A 17 -9.70 -20.00 16.69
N ALA A 18 -10.26 -20.46 15.56
CA ALA A 18 -10.53 -21.87 15.32
C ALA A 18 -9.23 -22.69 15.19
N HIS A 19 -8.19 -22.14 14.58
CA HIS A 19 -6.87 -22.79 14.47
C HIS A 19 -6.26 -23.08 15.85
N PHE A 20 -6.46 -22.19 16.81
CA PHE A 20 -6.02 -22.38 18.20
C PHE A 20 -7.02 -23.15 19.08
N GLY A 21 -8.15 -23.60 18.53
CA GLY A 21 -9.18 -24.33 19.28
C GLY A 21 -9.93 -23.48 20.31
N LEU A 22 -9.90 -22.15 20.18
CA LEU A 22 -10.60 -21.22 21.09
C LEU A 22 -12.10 -21.12 20.78
N VAL A 23 -12.51 -21.46 19.57
CA VAL A 23 -13.90 -21.48 19.12
C VAL A 23 -14.17 -22.68 18.25
N ASP A 24 -15.41 -23.17 18.29
CA ASP A 24 -15.88 -24.20 17.37
C ASP A 24 -16.06 -23.64 15.95
N GLY A 25 -15.51 -24.32 14.97
CA GLY A 25 -15.69 -23.95 13.57
C GLY A 25 -14.71 -24.63 12.62
N LYS A 26 -15.15 -24.83 11.38
CA LYS A 26 -14.26 -25.27 10.29
C LYS A 26 -13.54 -24.06 9.72
N LEU A 27 -12.24 -24.20 9.47
CA LEU A 27 -11.44 -23.19 8.78
C LEU A 27 -12.04 -22.89 7.40
N VAL A 28 -12.33 -21.62 7.13
CA VAL A 28 -12.82 -21.14 5.84
C VAL A 28 -11.61 -20.77 4.98
N ALA A 29 -11.12 -21.73 4.19
CA ALA A 29 -10.02 -21.49 3.27
C ALA A 29 -10.43 -20.53 2.14
N ARG A 30 -9.50 -19.68 1.68
CA ARG A 30 -9.73 -18.74 0.56
C ARG A 30 -10.22 -19.43 -0.72
N LYS A 31 -9.77 -20.65 -0.97
CA LYS A 31 -10.24 -21.50 -2.08
C LYS A 31 -11.76 -21.77 -2.02
N LEU A 32 -12.32 -21.97 -0.82
CA LEU A 32 -13.76 -22.18 -0.64
C LEU A 32 -14.56 -20.91 -0.92
N LEU A 33 -13.93 -19.74 -0.83
CA LEU A 33 -14.52 -18.44 -1.14
C LEU A 33 -14.33 -18.03 -2.61
N GLY A 34 -13.73 -18.89 -3.44
CA GLY A 34 -13.40 -18.54 -4.83
C GLY A 34 -12.31 -17.47 -4.96
N LEU A 35 -11.53 -17.22 -3.90
CA LEU A 35 -10.50 -16.19 -3.86
C LEU A 35 -9.11 -16.77 -4.18
N PRO A 36 -8.21 -15.97 -4.78
CA PRO A 36 -6.82 -16.38 -5.00
C PRO A 36 -6.13 -16.69 -3.67
N PRO A 37 -5.08 -17.54 -3.65
CA PRO A 37 -4.32 -17.83 -2.43
C PRO A 37 -3.72 -16.55 -1.82
N THR A 38 -3.43 -16.59 -0.52
CA THR A 38 -2.66 -15.53 0.13
C THR A 38 -1.28 -15.44 -0.53
N ARG A 39 -0.88 -14.24 -0.94
CA ARG A 39 0.48 -13.97 -1.43
C ARG A 39 1.33 -13.50 -0.27
N MET A 40 2.43 -14.21 0.01
CA MET A 40 3.45 -13.73 0.92
C MET A 40 4.30 -12.70 0.18
N MET A 41 4.49 -11.53 0.78
CA MET A 41 5.22 -10.41 0.19
C MET A 41 6.36 -10.03 1.13
N HIS A 42 7.47 -9.54 0.57
CA HIS A 42 8.68 -9.28 1.32
C HIS A 42 9.23 -7.90 0.99
N MET A 43 9.75 -7.22 2.01
CA MET A 43 10.27 -5.87 1.92
C MET A 43 11.69 -5.88 2.50
N PRO A 44 12.70 -6.23 1.68
CA PRO A 44 14.01 -6.58 2.19
C PRO A 44 14.87 -5.37 2.60
N ASP A 45 14.63 -4.19 2.04
CA ASP A 45 15.52 -3.04 2.19
C ASP A 45 14.78 -1.69 2.11
N PRO A 46 15.44 -0.56 2.46
CA PRO A 46 14.82 0.76 2.46
C PRO A 46 14.34 1.27 1.09
N GLY A 47 14.84 0.72 -0.03
CA GLY A 47 14.44 1.11 -1.39
C GLY A 47 12.98 0.77 -1.72
N CYS A 48 12.32 0.00 -0.85
CA CYS A 48 10.89 -0.28 -0.90
C CYS A 48 10.01 0.92 -0.51
N PHE A 49 10.57 1.92 0.17
CA PHE A 49 9.82 3.06 0.71
C PHE A 49 10.07 4.34 -0.07
N LEU A 50 9.00 5.08 -0.32
CA LEU A 50 9.06 6.47 -0.76
C LEU A 50 8.70 7.37 0.42
N ILE A 51 9.66 8.20 0.83
CA ILE A 51 9.53 9.18 1.90
C ILE A 51 9.64 10.57 1.27
N CYS A 52 8.80 11.49 1.72
CA CYS A 52 8.74 12.83 1.17
C CYS A 52 9.90 13.68 1.70
N ASP A 53 10.54 14.44 0.82
CA ASP A 53 11.53 15.49 1.17
C ASP A 53 10.95 16.90 1.02
N ASP A 54 9.76 17.03 0.43
CA ASP A 54 9.13 18.28 0.07
C ASP A 54 7.85 18.57 0.86
N ARG A 55 7.58 19.86 1.10
CA ARG A 55 6.26 20.32 1.54
C ARG A 55 5.41 20.67 0.32
N GLY A 56 4.23 20.05 0.19
CA GLY A 56 3.32 20.35 -0.93
C GLY A 56 2.10 19.45 -1.00
N ILE A 57 1.43 19.43 -2.16
CA ILE A 57 0.28 18.56 -2.41
C ILE A 57 0.75 17.33 -3.18
N PHE A 58 0.51 16.14 -2.63
CA PHE A 58 0.84 14.88 -3.27
C PHE A 58 -0.26 14.44 -4.23
N GLU A 59 0.12 14.26 -5.49
CA GLU A 59 -0.66 13.56 -6.50
C GLU A 59 -0.09 12.15 -6.65
N ILE A 60 -0.95 11.16 -6.51
CA ILE A 60 -0.59 9.78 -6.77
C ILE A 60 -0.80 9.44 -8.26
N LEU A 61 0.15 8.69 -8.83
CA LEU A 61 0.14 8.31 -10.25
C LEU A 61 -0.16 6.83 -10.48
N VAL A 62 -0.10 6.02 -9.42
CA VAL A 62 -0.31 4.56 -9.48
C VAL A 62 -1.30 4.10 -8.42
N ASP A 63 -2.12 3.11 -8.75
CA ASP A 63 -3.06 2.53 -7.81
C ASP A 63 -2.39 1.53 -6.87
N LEU A 64 -3.08 1.25 -5.75
CA LEU A 64 -2.74 0.07 -4.95
C LEU A 64 -2.86 -1.19 -5.81
N GLU A 65 -2.00 -2.17 -5.56
CA GLU A 65 -1.88 -3.43 -6.30
C GLU A 65 -1.28 -3.32 -7.71
N ALA A 66 -0.96 -2.11 -8.19
CA ALA A 66 -0.25 -1.92 -9.45
C ALA A 66 1.17 -2.51 -9.40
N GLN A 67 1.62 -3.09 -10.52
CA GLN A 67 3.02 -3.46 -10.72
C GLN A 67 3.80 -2.25 -11.21
N VAL A 68 4.98 -2.01 -10.65
CA VAL A 68 5.89 -0.93 -11.04
C VAL A 68 7.30 -1.47 -11.23
N ALA A 69 8.04 -0.91 -12.18
CA ALA A 69 9.45 -1.16 -12.37
C ALA A 69 10.32 -0.17 -11.58
N GLU A 70 11.54 -0.55 -11.23
CA GLU A 70 12.52 0.35 -10.63
C GLU A 70 12.67 1.65 -11.45
N GLY A 71 12.64 2.80 -10.78
CA GLY A 71 12.68 4.11 -11.43
C GLY A 71 11.34 4.61 -11.99
N GLU A 72 10.27 3.82 -11.92
CA GLU A 72 8.94 4.23 -12.39
C GLU A 72 8.29 5.28 -11.46
N PRO A 73 7.65 6.33 -12.00
CA PRO A 73 6.95 7.34 -11.20
C PRO A 73 5.77 6.76 -10.41
N VAL A 74 5.74 7.00 -9.09
CA VAL A 74 4.64 6.58 -8.20
C VAL A 74 3.76 7.76 -7.81
N GLY A 75 4.35 8.95 -7.71
CA GLY A 75 3.64 10.16 -7.33
C GLY A 75 4.46 11.41 -7.58
N ARG A 76 3.85 12.57 -7.40
CA ARG A 76 4.54 13.85 -7.48
C ARG A 76 4.01 14.86 -6.47
N ILE A 77 4.88 15.76 -6.01
CA ILE A 77 4.54 16.84 -5.09
C ILE A 77 4.43 18.16 -5.86
N HIS A 78 3.25 18.78 -5.79
CA HIS A 78 2.96 20.11 -6.33
C HIS A 78 3.15 21.20 -5.28
N PHE A 79 3.47 22.42 -5.73
CA PHE A 79 3.73 23.56 -4.86
C PHE A 79 2.74 24.71 -5.12
N PRO A 80 1.53 24.71 -4.52
CA PRO A 80 0.51 25.75 -4.76
C PRO A 80 0.98 27.17 -4.47
N GLU A 81 1.92 27.32 -3.52
CA GLU A 81 2.53 28.60 -3.13
C GLU A 81 3.59 29.09 -4.12
N ARG A 82 4.08 28.23 -5.03
CA ARG A 82 5.14 28.49 -6.03
C ARG A 82 4.73 27.88 -7.37
N ARG A 83 3.79 28.52 -8.07
CA ARG A 83 3.12 27.94 -9.26
C ARG A 83 4.05 27.74 -10.46
N GLU A 84 5.13 28.48 -10.51
CA GLU A 84 6.20 28.38 -11.50
C GLU A 84 7.16 27.20 -11.24
N ARG A 85 7.14 26.64 -10.02
CA ARG A 85 7.97 25.48 -9.68
C ARG A 85 7.29 24.22 -10.19
N GLU A 86 8.00 23.50 -11.05
CA GLU A 86 7.58 22.18 -11.52
C GLU A 86 7.43 21.18 -10.37
N PRO A 87 6.44 20.26 -10.45
CA PRO A 87 6.27 19.22 -9.44
C PRO A 87 7.49 18.31 -9.31
N VAL A 88 7.82 17.91 -8.08
CA VAL A 88 8.88 16.91 -7.84
C VAL A 88 8.30 15.52 -7.99
N VAL A 89 8.86 14.71 -8.88
CA VAL A 89 8.43 13.32 -9.12
C VAL A 89 9.18 12.38 -8.19
N TYR A 90 8.44 11.49 -7.53
CA TYR A 90 8.97 10.43 -6.68
C TYR A 90 8.85 9.10 -7.43
N CYS A 91 10.00 8.51 -7.75
CA CYS A 91 10.12 7.24 -8.45
C CYS A 91 10.44 6.11 -7.48
N THR A 92 9.96 4.90 -7.77
CA THR A 92 10.27 3.72 -6.94
C THR A 92 11.76 3.37 -6.96
N GLY A 93 12.30 2.96 -5.82
CA GLY A 93 13.67 2.46 -5.67
C GLY A 93 13.81 0.95 -5.95
N THR A 94 12.70 0.25 -6.21
CA THR A 94 12.70 -1.18 -6.55
C THR A 94 11.50 -1.55 -7.42
N SER A 95 11.57 -2.70 -8.09
CA SER A 95 10.42 -3.24 -8.83
C SER A 95 9.52 -4.05 -7.90
N GLY A 96 8.21 -3.99 -8.09
CA GLY A 96 7.28 -4.79 -7.28
C GLY A 96 5.84 -4.32 -7.37
N THR A 97 5.05 -4.69 -6.36
CA THR A 97 3.66 -4.25 -6.24
C THR A 97 3.56 -3.09 -5.27
N VAL A 98 2.78 -2.07 -5.62
CA VAL A 98 2.41 -1.01 -4.67
C VAL A 98 1.44 -1.57 -3.64
N ILE A 99 1.91 -1.77 -2.40
CA ILE A 99 1.10 -2.38 -1.31
C ILE A 99 0.67 -1.38 -0.23
N GLY A 100 1.26 -0.19 -0.23
CA GLY A 100 0.95 0.85 0.73
C GLY A 100 1.09 2.21 0.10
N ARG A 101 0.23 3.14 0.52
CA ARG A 101 0.33 4.54 0.15
C ARG A 101 -0.34 5.43 1.18
N THR A 102 0.08 6.68 1.21
CA THR A 102 -0.60 7.69 2.01
C THR A 102 -1.99 8.02 1.46
N HIS A 103 -2.88 8.40 2.37
CA HIS A 103 -4.18 9.00 2.07
C HIS A 103 -4.18 10.51 2.31
N LYS A 104 -3.11 11.03 2.93
CA LYS A 104 -2.93 12.47 3.16
C LYS A 104 -2.71 13.13 1.79
N ALA A 105 -3.26 14.33 1.61
CA ALA A 105 -3.03 15.10 0.40
C ALA A 105 -1.87 16.10 0.58
N VAL A 106 -1.71 16.66 1.78
CA VAL A 106 -0.67 17.66 2.08
C VAL A 106 0.51 16.98 2.76
N MET A 107 1.69 17.01 2.16
CA MET A 107 2.88 16.37 2.68
C MET A 107 3.82 17.35 3.38
N GLU A 108 4.58 16.78 4.31
CA GLU A 108 5.72 17.38 4.97
C GLU A 108 6.95 16.48 4.77
N PRO A 109 8.17 17.05 4.84
CA PRO A 109 9.38 16.24 4.86
C PRO A 109 9.34 15.17 5.96
N GLY A 110 9.67 13.93 5.60
CA GLY A 110 9.57 12.74 6.44
C GLY A 110 8.24 11.99 6.34
N ASP A 111 7.22 12.53 5.67
CA ASP A 111 5.95 11.81 5.48
C ASP A 111 6.14 10.60 4.55
N PHE A 112 5.49 9.49 4.88
CA PHE A 112 5.41 8.31 4.03
C PHE A 112 4.53 8.60 2.80
N LEU A 113 5.01 8.23 1.60
CA LEU A 113 4.30 8.39 0.34
C LEU A 113 3.73 7.06 -0.16
N ALA A 114 4.60 6.07 -0.35
CA ALA A 114 4.25 4.76 -0.90
C ALA A 114 5.23 3.65 -0.49
N LEU A 115 4.76 2.41 -0.57
CA LEU A 115 5.50 1.19 -0.28
C LEU A 115 5.35 0.16 -1.40
N ILE A 116 6.49 -0.40 -1.81
CA ILE A 116 6.62 -1.40 -2.86
C ILE A 116 7.14 -2.71 -2.23
N ALA A 117 6.54 -3.85 -2.61
CA ALA A 117 6.93 -5.18 -2.14
C ALA A 117 6.67 -6.30 -3.16
#